data_AF-A0A813XPK7-F1
#
_entry.id   AF-A0A813XPK7-F1
#
_cell.length_a   1.000
_cell.length_b   1.000
_cell.length_c   1.000
_cell.angle_alpha   90.00
_cell.angle_beta   90.00
_cell.angle_gamma   90.00
#
_symmetry.space_group_name_H-M   'P 1'
#
loop_
_entity.id
_entity.type
_entity.pdbx_description
1 polymer ?
#
loop_
_entity_poly.entity_id
_entity_poly.type
_entity_poly.pdbx_seq_one_letter_code
_entity_poly.pdbx_strand_id
1 'polypeptide(L)'
;MLDMNSKNMIEEETETTMEKTILLNIPPRLQWDNGNGYCGETALQSIGLYYGAWISQKLIRDINKGEYLLQPVTSNDHRKPLRTLTILHFTYNEWDWINSPQPQFQNFCHWMKRSILRRHPVIFGIFLSGMSYEDYDHIVPAVGIRYQNEDQYDPHDKIIYHDLYEDRRFEKNLNEEEFGATRETINDGVDDDDDNDDDKEESDDEEDNDEDDEGCLPLFVDYGIAITGIVDEDSVTLPVHLSVSEWDEPNPIFCEDPIEMLGTITVNNLTIGCFYVLLRYSSYKSVPTRGDANAFLQSNFDERHEFMAVNTDYVYEDPKAIVSTGSVYYRCVLISERFEKNLNEEEFGATRETINDGVDDDEEEESDDEEDDDEDDEGCLPLFVDYGIAITGIVDEDSVTLPVHLSVSEWDEPNPKFREDPIEMLGTITVNNLTIGCFYALLRYSSYESVPTRGNANAFLQSNFDERHEFMAVNTDYVYEDPKAIVSTGSVYYRCVLISE
;
A
#
# COMPACT_ATOMS: atom_id res chain seq x y z
N MET A 1 -26.78 40.78 57.18
CA MET A 1 -25.37 40.36 57.38
C MET A 1 -25.33 38.85 57.34
N LEU A 2 -25.27 38.28 56.14
CA LEU A 2 -24.93 36.89 55.91
C LEU A 2 -24.09 36.89 54.63
N ASP A 3 -22.90 36.33 54.76
CA ASP A 3 -21.74 36.48 53.88
C ASP A 3 -21.99 35.98 52.45
N MET A 4 -21.60 36.82 51.50
CA MET A 4 -21.26 36.45 50.14
C MET A 4 -19.76 36.18 50.10
N ASN A 5 -19.35 34.95 49.78
CA ASN A 5 -18.07 34.66 49.13
C ASN A 5 -18.02 33.20 48.64
N SER A 6 -18.63 32.94 47.49
CA SER A 6 -18.30 31.77 46.66
C SER A 6 -17.14 32.16 45.75
N LYS A 7 -15.93 31.74 46.11
CA LYS A 7 -14.76 31.77 45.22
C LYS A 7 -15.01 30.75 44.11
N ASN A 8 -15.18 31.23 42.89
CA ASN A 8 -15.04 30.42 41.68
C ASN A 8 -13.58 29.96 41.59
N MET A 9 -13.34 28.68 41.82
CA MET A 9 -12.18 28.01 41.26
C MET A 9 -12.48 27.75 39.78
N ILE A 10 -11.79 28.48 38.92
CA ILE A 10 -11.63 28.09 37.52
C ILE A 10 -10.52 27.03 37.57
N GLU A 11 -10.91 25.76 37.52
CA GLU A 11 -9.99 24.71 37.09
C GLU A 11 -9.73 24.99 35.61
N GLU A 12 -8.52 25.47 35.31
CA GLU A 12 -7.95 25.33 33.96
C GLU A 12 -7.81 23.83 33.72
N GLU A 13 -8.79 23.24 33.05
CA GLU A 13 -8.60 22.00 32.32
C GLU A 13 -7.47 22.26 31.33
N THR A 14 -6.29 21.73 31.67
CA THR A 14 -5.18 21.62 30.75
C THR A 14 -5.64 20.67 29.66
N GLU A 15 -6.00 21.23 28.51
CA GLU A 15 -6.28 20.48 27.30
C GLU A 15 -4.99 19.73 26.94
N THR A 16 -4.88 18.48 27.40
CA THR A 16 -3.79 17.58 27.05
C THR A 16 -3.81 17.42 25.54
N THR A 17 -2.92 18.14 24.85
CA THR A 17 -2.74 18.02 23.41
C THR A 17 -2.30 16.60 23.10
N MET A 18 -3.14 15.83 22.40
CA MET A 18 -2.81 14.46 22.04
C MET A 18 -1.59 14.45 21.11
N GLU A 19 -0.54 13.75 21.54
CA GLU A 19 0.61 13.42 20.71
C GLU A 19 0.15 12.60 19.50
N LYS A 20 0.59 13.01 18.31
CA LYS A 20 0.32 12.37 17.03
C LYS A 20 1.57 11.62 16.58
N THR A 21 1.40 10.60 15.75
CA THR A 21 2.51 9.85 15.17
C THR A 21 2.29 9.65 13.67
N ILE A 22 3.31 9.96 12.87
CA ILE A 22 3.43 9.50 11.49
C ILE A 22 4.57 8.51 11.45
N LEU A 23 4.27 7.30 10.99
CA LEU A 23 5.26 6.26 10.77
C LEU A 23 5.10 5.77 9.34
N LEU A 24 6.17 5.85 8.57
CA LEU A 24 6.24 5.39 7.20
C LEU A 24 6.54 3.89 7.22
N ASN A 25 5.93 3.14 6.29
CA ASN A 25 6.16 1.70 6.17
C ASN A 25 7.51 1.43 5.50
N ILE A 26 8.58 1.67 6.24
CA ILE A 26 9.96 1.53 5.81
C ILE A 26 10.59 0.48 6.73
N PRO A 27 11.01 -0.67 6.22
CA PRO A 27 11.66 -1.68 7.03
C PRO A 27 13.13 -1.30 7.31
N PRO A 28 13.68 -1.70 8.47
CA PRO A 28 15.11 -1.60 8.74
C PRO A 28 15.91 -2.44 7.75
N ARG A 29 17.17 -2.07 7.56
CA ARG A 29 18.13 -2.74 6.67
C ARG A 29 19.51 -2.74 7.32
N LEU A 30 20.27 -3.81 7.14
CA LEU A 30 21.64 -3.91 7.62
C LEU A 30 22.63 -3.36 6.58
N GLN A 31 23.47 -2.41 6.99
CA GLN A 31 24.59 -1.98 6.15
C GLN A 31 25.76 -2.97 6.20
N TRP A 32 26.62 -2.94 5.20
CA TRP A 32 27.92 -3.62 5.26
C TRP A 32 29.00 -2.75 5.90
N ASP A 33 29.78 -3.31 6.83
CA ASP A 33 30.80 -2.58 7.61
C ASP A 33 32.08 -2.26 6.82
N ASN A 34 32.26 -2.84 5.63
CA ASN A 34 33.51 -2.75 4.86
C ASN A 34 33.47 -1.66 3.77
N GLY A 35 34.65 -1.29 3.27
CA GLY A 35 34.76 -0.40 2.10
C GLY A 35 34.39 1.06 2.38
N ASN A 36 34.73 1.56 3.58
CA ASN A 36 34.34 2.86 4.13
C ASN A 36 32.86 2.96 4.54
N GLY A 37 32.22 1.84 4.90
CA GLY A 37 30.80 1.80 5.27
C GLY A 37 29.87 1.79 4.06
N TYR A 38 28.58 1.49 4.26
CA TYR A 38 27.53 1.45 3.22
C TYR A 38 26.25 2.17 3.67
N CYS A 39 26.36 3.08 4.63
CA CYS A 39 25.24 3.71 5.30
C CYS A 39 24.34 4.50 4.32
N GLY A 40 24.94 5.28 3.42
CA GLY A 40 24.21 6.03 2.41
C GLY A 40 23.49 5.13 1.39
N GLU A 41 24.15 4.05 0.95
CA GLU A 41 23.54 3.08 0.05
C GLU A 41 22.39 2.33 0.73
N THR A 42 22.57 1.91 1.98
CA THR A 42 21.58 1.13 2.74
C THR A 42 20.38 2.00 3.12
N ALA A 43 20.61 3.26 3.51
CA ALA A 43 19.54 4.23 3.75
C ALA A 43 18.69 4.44 2.49
N LEU A 44 19.33 4.55 1.31
CA LEU A 44 18.63 4.69 0.04
C LEU A 44 17.92 3.40 -0.40
N GLN A 45 18.50 2.22 -0.14
CA GLN A 45 17.85 0.93 -0.34
C GLN A 45 16.56 0.83 0.49
N SER A 46 16.66 1.15 1.79
CA SER A 46 15.53 1.14 2.73
C SER A 46 14.41 2.08 2.27
N ILE A 47 14.73 3.32 1.87
CA ILE A 47 13.73 4.23 1.31
C ILE A 47 13.21 3.78 -0.07
N GLY A 48 14.04 3.10 -0.87
CA GLY A 48 13.62 2.53 -2.14
C GLY A 48 12.42 1.59 -1.98
N LEU A 49 12.42 0.78 -0.91
CA LEU A 49 11.32 -0.12 -0.57
C LEU A 49 10.01 0.64 -0.34
N TYR A 50 10.07 1.81 0.31
CA TYR A 50 8.93 2.71 0.46
C TYR A 50 8.37 3.23 -0.86
N TYR A 51 9.13 3.18 -1.95
CA TYR A 51 8.68 3.60 -3.27
C TYR A 51 8.58 2.44 -4.26
N GLY A 52 8.46 1.21 -3.74
CA GLY A 52 8.23 0.02 -4.55
C GLY A 52 9.46 -0.38 -5.36
N ALA A 53 10.66 -0.15 -4.81
CA ALA A 53 11.92 -0.49 -5.46
C ALA A 53 12.87 -1.26 -4.52
N TRP A 54 13.33 -2.42 -4.96
CA TRP A 54 14.53 -3.06 -4.42
C TRP A 54 15.74 -2.57 -5.22
N ILE A 55 16.78 -2.13 -4.53
CA ILE A 55 18.04 -1.68 -5.15
C ILE A 55 19.18 -2.14 -4.25
N SER A 56 20.04 -3.02 -4.74
CA SER A 56 21.18 -3.52 -3.94
C SER A 56 22.13 -2.39 -3.50
N GLN A 57 22.70 -2.53 -2.31
CA GLN A 57 23.70 -1.58 -1.78
C GLN A 57 24.85 -1.43 -2.79
N LYS A 58 25.31 -2.55 -3.36
CA LYS A 58 26.35 -2.57 -4.39
C LYS A 58 25.95 -1.78 -5.65
N LEU A 59 24.73 -1.94 -6.16
CA LEU A 59 24.29 -1.23 -7.37
C LEU A 59 24.26 0.29 -7.14
N ILE A 60 23.81 0.74 -5.97
CA ILE A 60 23.81 2.16 -5.62
C ILE A 60 25.24 2.70 -5.64
N ARG A 61 26.18 2.00 -5.00
CA ARG A 61 27.61 2.36 -5.01
C ARG A 61 28.21 2.38 -6.41
N ASP A 62 27.89 1.40 -7.23
CA ASP A 62 28.39 1.31 -8.61
C ASP A 62 27.87 2.47 -9.48
N ILE A 63 26.60 2.86 -9.32
CA ILE A 63 26.01 4.03 -9.99
C ILE A 63 26.66 5.33 -9.50
N ASN A 64 26.85 5.45 -8.19
CA ASN A 64 27.45 6.61 -7.55
C ASN A 64 28.95 6.72 -7.84
N LYS A 65 29.60 5.62 -8.24
CA LYS A 65 31.03 5.47 -8.51
C LYS A 65 31.89 5.72 -7.28
N GLY A 66 31.46 5.12 -6.17
CA GLY A 66 32.05 5.29 -4.84
C GLY A 66 30.96 5.44 -3.79
N GLU A 67 31.39 5.66 -2.55
CA GLU A 67 30.53 5.85 -1.38
C GLU A 67 29.46 6.93 -1.61
N TYR A 68 28.22 6.61 -1.25
CA TYR A 68 27.10 7.54 -1.29
C TYR A 68 27.17 8.50 -0.08
N LEU A 69 27.74 9.68 -0.31
CA LEU A 69 27.85 10.75 0.68
C LEU A 69 26.82 11.85 0.40
N LEU A 70 26.19 12.39 1.45
CA LEU A 70 25.25 13.52 1.36
C LEU A 70 25.94 14.83 0.98
N GLN A 71 27.24 14.91 1.24
CA GLN A 71 28.04 16.09 0.98
C GLN A 71 29.02 15.90 -0.19
N PRO A 72 29.47 16.99 -0.81
CA PRO A 72 30.53 16.98 -1.79
C PRO A 72 31.90 16.69 -1.17
N VAL A 73 32.61 15.66 -1.63
CA VAL A 73 34.02 15.45 -1.27
C VAL A 73 34.95 16.47 -1.95
N THR A 74 34.56 16.97 -3.13
CA THR A 74 35.29 18.00 -3.88
C THR A 74 34.33 18.97 -4.58
N SER A 75 34.84 20.10 -5.07
CA SER A 75 34.06 21.07 -5.84
C SER A 75 33.44 20.49 -7.12
N ASN A 76 34.01 19.42 -7.69
CA ASN A 76 33.45 18.67 -8.82
C ASN A 76 32.47 17.56 -8.40
N ASP A 77 32.30 17.32 -7.09
CA ASP A 77 31.54 16.21 -6.50
C ASP A 77 30.15 16.60 -6.00
N HIS A 78 29.83 17.90 -5.99
CA HIS A 78 28.62 18.51 -5.41
C HIS A 78 27.28 17.99 -5.95
N ARG A 79 27.29 17.04 -6.90
CA ARG A 79 26.07 16.49 -7.49
C ARG A 79 26.08 14.98 -7.63
N LYS A 80 27.08 14.26 -7.10
CA LYS A 80 27.09 12.78 -7.19
C LYS A 80 25.87 12.13 -6.51
N PRO A 81 25.54 12.42 -5.23
CA PRO A 81 24.36 11.82 -4.60
C PRO A 81 23.07 12.13 -5.38
N LEU A 82 22.89 13.40 -5.74
CA LEU A 82 21.73 13.85 -6.51
C LEU A 82 21.63 13.21 -7.90
N ARG A 83 22.78 12.98 -8.55
CA ARG A 83 22.85 12.27 -9.83
C ARG A 83 22.46 10.81 -9.68
N THR A 84 22.87 10.15 -8.60
CA THR A 84 22.46 8.77 -8.30
C THR A 84 20.96 8.69 -8.11
N LEU A 85 20.35 9.61 -7.34
CA LEU A 85 18.89 9.71 -7.20
C LEU A 85 18.20 9.93 -8.56
N THR A 86 18.73 10.83 -9.39
CA THR A 86 18.21 11.09 -10.73
C THR A 86 18.27 9.84 -11.62
N ILE A 87 19.38 9.10 -11.59
CA ILE A 87 19.56 7.87 -12.38
C ILE A 87 18.59 6.78 -11.91
N LEU A 88 18.34 6.68 -10.61
CA LEU A 88 17.41 5.72 -10.01
C LEU A 88 15.94 6.17 -10.09
N HIS A 89 15.67 7.29 -10.75
CA HIS A 89 14.33 7.87 -10.95
C HIS A 89 13.62 8.22 -9.63
N PHE A 90 14.34 8.74 -8.65
CA PHE A 90 13.75 9.36 -7.46
C PHE A 90 13.50 10.87 -7.69
N THR A 91 12.39 11.37 -7.16
CA THR A 91 12.22 12.81 -6.92
C THR A 91 12.68 13.14 -5.50
N TYR A 92 13.24 14.33 -5.30
CA TYR A 92 13.85 14.69 -4.03
C TYR A 92 13.84 16.20 -3.75
N ASN A 93 13.97 16.55 -2.47
CA ASN A 93 14.24 17.90 -1.98
C ASN A 93 15.48 17.84 -1.08
N GLU A 94 16.55 18.53 -1.49
CA GLU A 94 17.78 18.63 -0.71
C GLU A 94 17.70 19.79 0.29
N TRP A 95 18.26 19.60 1.49
CA TRP A 95 18.46 20.66 2.46
C TRP A 95 19.51 21.66 1.98
N ASP A 96 19.19 22.96 2.01
CA ASP A 96 20.10 24.04 1.57
C ASP A 96 21.12 24.39 2.67
N TRP A 97 22.00 23.46 2.99
CA TRP A 97 23.04 23.61 4.01
C TRP A 97 24.03 24.76 3.72
N ILE A 98 24.17 25.16 2.46
CA ILE A 98 25.09 26.25 2.06
C ILE A 98 24.54 27.62 2.48
N ASN A 99 23.25 27.87 2.25
CA ASN A 99 22.65 29.19 2.49
C ASN A 99 21.84 29.27 3.79
N SER A 100 21.71 28.16 4.51
CA SER A 100 20.97 28.12 5.78
C SER A 100 21.72 28.82 6.91
N PRO A 101 21.04 29.67 7.72
CA PRO A 101 21.64 30.33 8.87
C PRO A 101 22.19 29.33 9.89
N GLN A 102 23.28 29.70 10.53
CA GLN A 102 23.97 28.95 11.58
C GLN A 102 23.53 29.44 12.98
N PRO A 103 23.33 28.55 13.97
CA PRO A 103 23.34 27.07 13.87
C PRO A 103 22.16 26.53 13.03
N GLN A 104 22.38 25.44 12.30
CA GLN A 104 21.35 24.88 11.40
C GLN A 104 20.38 23.93 12.09
N PHE A 105 20.79 23.28 13.18
CA PHE A 105 20.06 22.21 13.86
C PHE A 105 18.55 22.43 13.94
N GLN A 106 18.09 23.53 14.55
CA GLN A 106 16.66 23.77 14.73
C GLN A 106 15.92 23.92 13.40
N ASN A 107 16.52 24.62 12.42
CA ASN A 107 15.91 24.81 11.10
C ASN A 107 15.89 23.50 10.31
N PHE A 108 16.94 22.69 10.44
CA PHE A 108 17.04 21.37 9.83
C PHE A 108 16.00 20.41 10.41
N CYS A 109 15.90 20.29 11.73
CA CYS A 109 14.89 19.50 12.43
C CYS A 109 13.46 19.89 12.01
N HIS A 110 13.19 21.19 11.89
CA HIS A 110 11.90 21.67 11.39
C HIS A 110 11.64 21.26 9.94
N TRP A 111 12.65 21.38 9.06
CA TRP A 111 12.54 20.94 7.67
C TRP A 111 12.31 19.43 7.57
N MET A 112 13.07 18.62 8.30
CA MET A 112 12.92 17.17 8.36
C MET A 112 11.52 16.77 8.83
N LYS A 113 11.04 17.36 9.93
CA LYS A 113 9.65 17.21 10.41
C LYS A 113 8.64 17.47 9.29
N ARG A 114 8.74 18.61 8.60
CA ARG A 114 7.81 18.97 7.52
C ARG A 114 7.88 18.01 6.32
N SER A 115 9.01 17.38 6.08
CA SER A 115 9.15 16.33 5.05
C SER A 115 8.41 15.06 5.48
N ILE A 116 8.63 14.58 6.71
CA ILE A 116 7.96 13.39 7.23
C ILE A 116 6.44 13.58 7.36
N LEU A 117 5.99 14.78 7.77
CA LEU A 117 4.56 15.12 7.79
C LEU A 117 3.89 15.01 6.41
N ARG A 118 4.66 15.16 5.32
CA ARG A 118 4.21 14.95 3.93
C ARG A 118 4.44 13.54 3.42
N ARG A 119 4.84 12.61 4.29
CA ARG A 119 5.21 11.24 3.95
C ARG A 119 6.41 11.13 3.00
N HIS A 120 7.35 12.05 3.13
CA HIS A 120 8.64 12.01 2.42
C HIS A 120 9.74 11.61 3.42
N PRO A 121 10.26 10.37 3.36
CA PRO A 121 11.37 9.96 4.20
C PRO A 121 12.62 10.79 3.92
N VAL A 122 13.48 10.94 4.92
CA VAL A 122 14.67 11.80 4.85
C VAL A 122 15.90 10.95 5.13
N ILE A 123 16.90 10.96 4.24
CA ILE A 123 18.25 10.51 4.61
C ILE A 123 19.01 11.69 5.17
N PHE A 124 19.73 11.49 6.27
CA PHE A 124 20.47 12.57 6.94
C PHE A 124 21.75 12.06 7.61
N GLY A 125 22.70 12.97 7.80
CA GLY A 125 23.99 12.70 8.44
C GLY A 125 23.94 12.89 9.95
N ILE A 126 24.59 12.01 10.70
CA ILE A 126 24.76 12.09 12.17
C ILE A 126 26.23 11.89 12.55
N PHE A 127 26.59 12.42 13.71
CA PHE A 127 27.82 12.10 14.42
C PHE A 127 27.67 10.82 15.22
N LEU A 128 28.75 10.04 15.27
CA LEU A 128 28.94 8.92 16.19
C LEU A 128 30.04 9.27 17.20
N SER A 129 29.93 8.71 18.40
CA SER A 129 30.94 8.83 19.44
C SER A 129 32.27 8.19 19.00
N GLY A 130 33.40 8.75 19.43
CA GLY A 130 34.74 8.23 19.10
C GLY A 130 35.21 8.45 17.65
N MET A 131 34.37 9.05 16.79
CA MET A 131 34.70 9.35 15.40
C MET A 131 35.20 10.79 15.22
N SER A 132 35.87 11.05 14.09
CA SER A 132 36.61 12.30 13.85
C SER A 132 36.33 13.00 12.52
N TYR A 133 35.33 12.57 11.74
CA TYR A 133 35.01 13.27 10.50
C TYR A 133 34.47 14.68 10.82
N GLU A 134 34.78 15.68 9.99
CA GLU A 134 34.38 17.06 10.34
C GLU A 134 32.87 17.27 10.21
N ASP A 135 32.25 16.62 9.24
CA ASP A 135 30.89 16.91 8.77
C ASP A 135 29.81 15.98 9.34
N TYR A 136 30.01 14.65 9.23
CA TYR A 136 29.19 13.59 9.84
C TYR A 136 29.94 12.25 9.71
N ASP A 137 29.55 11.23 10.48
CA ASP A 137 30.18 9.90 10.47
C ASP A 137 29.27 8.83 9.88
N HIS A 138 27.95 9.01 9.97
CA HIS A 138 26.97 8.00 9.58
C HIS A 138 25.76 8.62 8.87
N ILE A 139 25.11 7.86 8.00
CA ILE A 139 23.92 8.29 7.25
C ILE A 139 22.76 7.36 7.59
N VAL A 140 21.64 7.93 8.02
CA VAL A 140 20.47 7.15 8.48
C VAL A 140 19.17 7.65 7.82
N PRO A 141 18.18 6.77 7.60
CA PRO A 141 16.86 7.16 7.13
C PRO A 141 15.93 7.49 8.31
N ALA A 142 15.35 8.70 8.29
CA ALA A 142 14.22 9.09 9.11
C ALA A 142 12.93 8.50 8.52
N VAL A 143 12.21 7.72 9.34
CA VAL A 143 11.04 6.93 8.93
C VAL A 143 9.76 7.34 9.64
N GLY A 144 9.83 8.25 10.60
CA GLY A 144 8.65 8.71 11.31
C GLY A 144 8.91 9.87 12.24
N ILE A 145 7.83 10.39 12.83
CA ILE A 145 7.87 11.46 13.82
C ILE A 145 6.69 11.36 14.79
N ARG A 146 6.95 11.57 16.07
CA ARG A 146 5.94 11.90 17.09
C ARG A 146 5.93 13.40 17.32
N TYR A 147 4.75 14.00 17.32
CA TYR A 147 4.63 15.45 17.37
C TYR A 147 3.31 15.92 17.97
N GLN A 148 3.27 17.16 18.41
CA GLN A 148 2.03 17.79 18.89
C GLN A 148 1.49 18.85 17.91
N ASN A 149 2.38 19.69 17.35
CA ASN A 149 2.04 20.76 16.43
C ASN A 149 2.60 20.47 15.02
N GLU A 150 1.92 20.85 13.94
CA GLU A 150 2.39 20.59 12.57
C GLU A 150 3.25 21.72 12.00
N ASP A 151 3.01 22.96 12.44
CA ASP A 151 3.50 24.17 11.77
C ASP A 151 4.77 24.77 12.39
N GLN A 152 5.23 24.23 13.51
CA GLN A 152 6.35 24.77 14.28
C GLN A 152 7.30 23.67 14.71
N TYR A 153 8.58 24.01 14.82
CA TYR A 153 9.54 23.20 15.57
C TYR A 153 9.12 23.11 17.04
N ASP A 154 9.13 21.90 17.59
CA ASP A 154 9.00 21.66 19.02
C ASP A 154 10.16 20.76 19.47
N PRO A 155 10.99 21.18 20.45
CA PRO A 155 12.10 20.37 20.95
C PRO A 155 11.66 19.04 21.61
N HIS A 156 10.36 18.87 21.89
CA HIS A 156 9.80 17.62 22.44
C HIS A 156 9.23 16.70 21.36
N ASP A 157 9.20 17.11 20.09
CA ASP A 157 8.89 16.18 19.01
C ASP A 157 9.99 15.11 18.95
N LYS A 158 9.63 13.88 18.56
CA LYS A 158 10.59 12.77 18.44
C LYS A 158 10.72 12.33 17.01
N ILE A 159 11.93 12.37 16.47
CA ILE A 159 12.20 11.72 15.18
C ILE A 159 12.34 10.21 15.40
N ILE A 160 11.84 9.42 14.47
CA ILE A 160 11.97 7.97 14.43
C ILE A 160 12.85 7.61 13.23
N TYR A 161 13.92 6.86 13.43
CA TYR A 161 14.87 6.49 12.36
C TYR A 161 15.39 5.05 12.54
N HIS A 162 16.04 4.52 11.50
CA HIS A 162 16.80 3.27 11.56
C HIS A 162 18.29 3.59 11.57
N ASP A 163 19.06 2.96 12.45
CA ASP A 163 20.51 3.13 12.57
C ASP A 163 21.29 2.32 11.52
N LEU A 164 20.63 1.38 10.84
CA LEU A 164 21.20 0.48 9.83
C LEU A 164 22.16 -0.59 10.37
N TYR A 165 22.21 -0.78 11.69
CA TYR A 165 22.94 -1.87 12.34
C TYR A 165 21.99 -2.92 12.92
N GLU A 166 20.78 -2.49 13.33
CA GLU A 166 19.84 -3.36 14.01
C GLU A 166 18.46 -3.40 13.33
N ASP A 167 17.74 -4.51 13.52
CA ASP A 167 16.32 -4.67 13.16
C ASP A 167 15.40 -3.97 14.19
N ARG A 168 15.71 -2.71 14.52
CA ARG A 168 14.88 -1.88 15.41
C ARG A 168 14.81 -0.43 14.95
N ARG A 169 13.99 0.35 15.67
CA ARG A 169 13.83 1.80 15.47
C ARG A 169 14.36 2.55 16.66
N PHE A 170 14.97 3.69 16.38
CA PHE A 170 15.45 4.62 17.39
C PHE A 170 14.55 5.84 17.41
N GLU A 171 14.37 6.42 18.59
CA GLU A 171 13.61 7.64 18.79
C GLU A 171 14.46 8.66 19.56
N LYS A 172 14.52 9.90 19.05
CA LYS A 172 15.26 10.99 19.70
C LYS A 172 14.40 12.25 19.72
N ASN A 173 14.33 12.93 20.86
CA ASN A 173 13.70 14.26 20.92
C ASN A 173 14.51 15.25 20.06
N LEU A 174 13.82 16.14 19.34
CA LEU A 174 14.41 17.14 18.46
C LEU A 174 15.02 18.32 19.24
N ASN A 175 15.65 18.10 20.38
CA ASN A 175 16.32 19.14 21.17
C ASN A 175 17.84 18.97 21.14
N GLU A 176 18.55 20.08 21.37
CA GLU A 176 20.02 20.10 21.31
C GLU A 176 20.67 19.23 22.39
N GLU A 177 20.02 18.98 23.52
CA GLU A 177 20.60 18.19 24.64
C GLU A 177 20.61 16.69 24.33
N GLU A 178 19.59 16.19 23.63
CA GLU A 178 19.43 14.75 23.36
C GLU A 178 19.90 14.34 21.97
N PHE A 179 19.77 15.23 20.98
CA PHE A 179 20.03 14.91 19.58
C PHE A 179 20.94 15.91 18.88
N GLY A 180 21.34 17.01 19.52
CA GLY A 180 22.31 17.95 18.97
C GLY A 180 23.70 17.72 19.56
N ALA A 181 24.74 17.78 18.73
CA ALA A 181 26.11 17.74 19.24
C ALA A 181 27.09 18.59 18.41
N THR A 182 28.12 19.10 19.10
CA THR A 182 29.39 19.42 18.47
C THR A 182 30.30 18.20 18.48
N ARG A 183 31.38 18.23 17.67
CA ARG A 183 32.39 17.17 17.69
C ARG A 183 33.10 17.04 19.05
N GLU A 184 33.28 18.14 19.77
CA GLU A 184 33.84 18.14 21.13
C GLU A 184 32.88 17.46 22.10
N THR A 185 31.61 17.87 22.12
CA THR A 185 30.62 17.36 23.08
C THR A 185 30.25 15.89 22.87
N ILE A 186 30.29 15.36 21.64
CA ILE A 186 30.02 13.93 21.42
C ILE A 186 31.19 13.04 21.82
N ASN A 187 32.43 13.57 21.76
CA ASN A 187 33.63 12.82 22.12
C ASN A 187 34.06 13.01 23.60
N ASP A 188 33.62 14.07 24.26
CA ASP A 188 33.89 14.34 25.70
C ASP A 188 33.29 13.26 26.64
N GLY A 189 32.36 12.42 26.15
CA GLY A 189 31.82 11.27 26.89
C GLY A 189 32.70 10.02 26.83
N VAL A 190 33.71 9.98 25.95
CA VAL A 190 34.70 8.91 25.88
C VAL A 190 35.84 9.27 26.82
N ASP A 191 35.62 9.10 28.13
CA ASP A 191 36.68 9.30 29.12
C ASP A 191 37.84 8.33 28.80
N ASP A 192 39.00 8.89 28.42
CA ASP A 192 40.33 8.24 28.25
C ASP A 192 40.87 7.62 29.57
N ASP A 193 40.02 7.32 30.56
CA ASP A 193 40.42 6.93 31.92
C ASP A 193 40.87 5.46 32.04
N ASP A 194 40.87 4.66 30.96
CA ASP A 194 41.31 3.25 30.99
C ASP A 194 42.81 3.04 30.63
N ASP A 195 43.59 4.12 30.47
CA ASP A 195 44.99 4.09 30.04
C ASP A 195 46.01 3.80 31.17
N ASN A 196 45.63 3.09 32.25
CA ASN A 196 46.55 2.78 33.36
C ASN A 196 46.48 1.37 34.00
N ASP A 197 45.74 0.40 33.46
CA ASP A 197 45.81 -0.98 33.95
C ASP A 197 46.56 -1.90 32.97
N ASP A 198 47.88 -1.86 33.08
CA ASP A 198 48.90 -2.70 32.41
C ASP A 198 48.81 -4.22 32.76
N ASP A 199 47.68 -4.70 33.30
CA ASP A 199 47.53 -6.03 33.92
C ASP A 199 46.22 -6.80 33.56
N LYS A 200 45.45 -6.40 32.54
CA LYS A 200 44.32 -7.22 32.08
C LYS A 200 44.79 -8.29 31.08
N GLU A 201 45.04 -9.48 31.63
CA GLU A 201 45.13 -10.74 30.90
C GLU A 201 43.96 -10.89 29.91
N GLU A 202 44.28 -11.34 28.70
CA GLU A 202 43.38 -11.74 27.61
C GLU A 202 42.16 -12.53 28.13
N SER A 203 41.04 -11.84 28.36
CA SER A 203 39.72 -12.46 28.41
C SER A 203 38.94 -11.96 27.21
N ASP A 204 38.73 -12.86 26.25
CA ASP A 204 37.94 -12.71 25.01
C ASP A 204 36.43 -12.52 25.29
N ASP A 205 36.06 -11.73 26.29
CA ASP A 205 34.67 -11.40 26.60
C ASP A 205 34.38 -10.02 25.99
N GLU A 206 34.11 -10.03 24.68
CA GLU A 206 33.41 -8.97 23.93
C GLU A 206 31.99 -8.81 24.50
N GLU A 207 31.85 -8.30 25.73
CA GLU A 207 30.55 -7.82 26.23
C GLU A 207 30.31 -6.43 25.67
N ASP A 208 29.74 -6.39 24.46
CA ASP A 208 28.66 -5.49 23.99
C ASP A 208 28.34 -4.30 24.93
N ASN A 209 29.13 -3.24 24.88
CA ASN A 209 28.73 -1.91 25.37
C ASN A 209 27.83 -1.23 24.29
N ASP A 210 26.75 -1.90 23.91
CA ASP A 210 25.80 -1.50 22.84
C ASP A 210 24.89 -0.31 23.21
N GLU A 211 25.12 0.37 24.34
CA GLU A 211 24.28 1.49 24.79
C GLU A 211 24.78 2.89 24.37
N ASP A 212 26.02 3.02 23.85
CA ASP A 212 26.67 4.33 23.66
C ASP A 212 26.77 4.83 22.19
N ASP A 213 26.29 4.07 21.21
CA ASP A 213 26.34 4.45 19.78
C ASP A 213 25.12 5.25 19.30
N GLU A 214 24.40 5.91 20.21
CA GLU A 214 23.26 6.76 19.85
C GLU A 214 23.75 8.06 19.16
N GLY A 215 23.76 8.06 17.83
CA GLY A 215 24.25 9.21 17.07
C GLY A 215 23.44 10.51 17.24
N CYS A 216 24.11 11.64 17.02
CA CYS A 216 23.56 12.99 17.19
C CYS A 216 23.69 13.82 15.90
N LEU A 217 22.76 14.75 15.66
CA LEU A 217 22.88 15.74 14.59
C LEU A 217 23.97 16.78 14.89
N PRO A 218 24.75 17.20 13.88
CA PRO A 218 25.65 18.34 14.02
C PRO A 218 24.89 19.63 14.38
N LEU A 219 25.36 20.38 15.39
CA LEU A 219 24.70 21.65 15.75
C LEU A 219 24.81 22.73 14.67
N PHE A 220 25.91 22.71 13.91
CA PHE A 220 26.25 23.79 13.00
C PHE A 220 25.84 23.49 11.56
N VAL A 221 26.40 22.47 10.92
CA VAL A 221 26.12 22.17 9.51
C VAL A 221 25.44 20.82 9.40
N ASP A 222 24.20 20.81 8.94
CA ASP A 222 23.41 19.60 8.75
C ASP A 222 23.37 19.20 7.27
N TYR A 223 23.27 17.91 6.99
CA TYR A 223 23.12 17.38 5.63
C TYR A 223 21.91 16.45 5.58
N GLY A 224 21.04 16.65 4.59
CA GLY A 224 19.89 15.77 4.41
C GLY A 224 19.19 15.92 3.06
N ILE A 225 18.53 14.85 2.65
CA ILE A 225 17.74 14.79 1.41
C ILE A 225 16.42 14.10 1.72
N ALA A 226 15.31 14.81 1.50
CA ALA A 226 13.99 14.22 1.52
C ALA A 226 13.73 13.56 0.16
N ILE A 227 13.48 12.25 0.14
CA ILE A 227 13.04 11.56 -1.06
C ILE A 227 11.52 11.73 -1.14
N THR A 228 11.04 12.36 -2.21
CA THR A 228 9.64 12.80 -2.31
C THR A 228 8.78 11.86 -3.14
N GLY A 229 9.39 10.87 -3.80
CA GLY A 229 8.69 9.98 -4.69
C GLY A 229 9.59 9.37 -5.75
N ILE A 230 8.92 8.77 -6.73
CA ILE A 230 9.49 8.31 -7.99
C ILE A 230 9.20 9.34 -9.08
N VAL A 231 10.04 9.42 -10.11
CA VAL A 231 9.79 10.28 -11.26
C VAL A 231 8.64 9.71 -12.07
N ASP A 232 7.55 10.46 -12.10
CA ASP A 232 6.34 10.23 -12.89
C ASP A 232 5.83 11.61 -13.33
N GLU A 233 6.38 12.12 -14.43
CA GLU A 233 6.16 13.51 -14.89
C GLU A 233 4.68 13.82 -15.17
N ASP A 234 3.90 12.80 -15.52
CA ASP A 234 2.48 12.93 -15.87
C ASP A 234 1.54 12.50 -14.73
N SER A 235 2.09 12.02 -13.60
CA SER A 235 1.33 11.63 -12.39
C SER A 235 0.26 10.56 -12.66
N VAL A 236 0.62 9.54 -13.45
CA VAL A 236 -0.29 8.45 -13.88
C VAL A 236 -0.14 7.18 -13.05
N THR A 237 0.91 7.09 -12.24
CA THR A 237 1.21 5.94 -11.38
C THR A 237 0.67 6.14 -9.97
N LEU A 238 0.31 5.04 -9.33
CA LEU A 238 -0.11 5.03 -7.92
C LEU A 238 1.06 4.76 -6.98
N PRO A 239 0.98 5.17 -5.70
CA PRO A 239 1.97 4.81 -4.69
C PRO A 239 2.05 3.29 -4.49
N VAL A 240 3.27 2.76 -4.58
CA VAL A 240 3.58 1.35 -4.36
C VAL A 240 4.64 1.23 -3.27
N HIS A 241 4.43 0.32 -2.33
CA HIS A 241 5.40 -0.08 -1.31
C HIS A 241 5.82 -1.52 -1.56
N LEU A 242 7.09 -1.84 -1.28
CA LEU A 242 7.65 -3.18 -1.34
C LEU A 242 8.18 -3.56 0.04
N SER A 243 7.84 -4.77 0.50
CA SER A 243 8.55 -5.48 1.57
C SER A 243 9.26 -6.67 0.97
N VAL A 244 10.42 -7.03 1.51
CA VAL A 244 11.17 -8.23 1.12
C VAL A 244 11.31 -9.18 2.31
N SER A 245 11.49 -10.47 2.07
CA SER A 245 11.53 -11.49 3.13
C SER A 245 12.77 -11.43 4.03
N GLU A 246 13.88 -10.92 3.53
CA GLU A 246 15.16 -10.83 4.24
C GLU A 246 15.45 -9.37 4.58
N TRP A 247 15.94 -9.08 5.78
CA TRP A 247 16.22 -7.72 6.27
C TRP A 247 17.69 -7.29 6.03
N ASP A 248 18.59 -8.23 5.78
CA ASP A 248 19.99 -8.03 5.41
C ASP A 248 20.24 -8.43 3.94
N GLU A 249 21.34 -7.94 3.37
CA GLU A 249 21.76 -8.28 2.00
C GLU A 249 23.09 -9.05 2.08
N PRO A 250 23.25 -10.21 1.40
CA PRO A 250 24.54 -10.89 1.32
C PRO A 250 25.62 -9.98 0.76
N ASN A 251 26.80 -9.99 1.38
CA ASN A 251 27.90 -9.11 1.06
C ASN A 251 28.80 -9.68 -0.06
N PRO A 252 28.70 -9.17 -1.30
CA PRO A 252 29.47 -9.70 -2.42
C PRO A 252 30.97 -9.39 -2.29
N ILE A 253 31.38 -8.46 -1.41
CA ILE A 253 32.81 -8.18 -1.17
C ILE A 253 33.48 -9.36 -0.45
N PHE A 254 32.75 -10.05 0.41
CA PHE A 254 33.19 -11.30 1.04
C PHE A 254 32.88 -12.54 0.20
N CYS A 255 32.52 -12.36 -1.08
CA CYS A 255 32.13 -13.43 -1.99
C CYS A 255 30.95 -14.25 -1.47
N GLU A 256 30.04 -13.64 -0.71
CA GLU A 256 28.77 -14.27 -0.35
C GLU A 256 27.90 -14.41 -1.60
N ASP A 257 27.21 -15.55 -1.71
CA ASP A 257 26.36 -15.84 -2.85
C ASP A 257 25.08 -14.98 -2.79
N PRO A 258 24.61 -14.44 -3.92
CA PRO A 258 23.31 -13.78 -3.99
C PRO A 258 22.20 -14.71 -3.52
N ILE A 259 21.23 -14.16 -2.80
CA ILE A 259 20.04 -14.89 -2.36
C ILE A 259 18.81 -14.44 -3.15
N GLU A 260 17.83 -15.34 -3.19
CA GLU A 260 16.50 -15.07 -3.71
C GLU A 260 15.58 -14.69 -2.55
N MET A 261 14.91 -13.55 -2.67
CA MET A 261 13.99 -13.03 -1.66
C MET A 261 12.57 -12.98 -2.21
N LEU A 262 11.59 -13.16 -1.34
CA LEU A 262 10.18 -12.97 -1.69
C LEU A 262 9.81 -11.49 -1.53
N GLY A 263 8.95 -10.98 -2.42
CA GLY A 263 8.48 -9.61 -2.40
C GLY A 263 6.97 -9.52 -2.14
N THR A 264 6.59 -8.73 -1.15
CA THR A 264 5.18 -8.36 -0.88
C THR A 264 4.97 -6.90 -1.27
N ILE A 265 4.07 -6.66 -2.23
CA ILE A 265 3.80 -5.36 -2.81
C ILE A 265 2.48 -4.84 -2.26
N THR A 266 2.46 -3.61 -1.75
CA THR A 266 1.23 -2.90 -1.37
C THR A 266 1.01 -1.71 -2.28
N VAL A 267 -0.11 -1.70 -2.99
CA VAL A 267 -0.57 -0.55 -3.78
C VAL A 267 -1.60 0.23 -2.98
N ASN A 268 -1.48 1.55 -2.91
CA ASN A 268 -2.37 2.42 -2.14
C ASN A 268 -3.14 3.40 -3.03
N ASN A 269 -4.14 4.06 -2.45
CA ASN A 269 -4.99 5.06 -3.10
C ASN A 269 -5.76 4.54 -4.32
N LEU A 270 -6.15 3.26 -4.28
CA LEU A 270 -7.01 2.66 -5.30
C LEU A 270 -8.45 3.16 -5.17
N THR A 271 -9.14 3.20 -6.31
CA THR A 271 -10.58 3.48 -6.39
C THR A 271 -11.32 2.16 -6.55
N ILE A 272 -12.19 1.83 -5.60
CA ILE A 272 -12.95 0.56 -5.61
C ILE A 272 -13.77 0.45 -6.90
N GLY A 273 -13.67 -0.71 -7.56
CA GLY A 273 -14.33 -1.06 -8.81
C GLY A 273 -13.56 -0.69 -10.08
N CYS A 274 -12.42 0.03 -9.97
CA CYS A 274 -11.54 0.31 -11.10
C CYS A 274 -10.54 -0.84 -11.35
N PHE A 275 -10.05 -0.94 -12.58
CA PHE A 275 -9.04 -1.93 -12.99
C PHE A 275 -7.66 -1.30 -13.07
N TYR A 276 -6.68 -2.02 -12.55
CA TYR A 276 -5.30 -1.59 -12.43
C TYR A 276 -4.35 -2.64 -12.98
N VAL A 277 -3.16 -2.20 -13.36
CA VAL A 277 -2.06 -3.07 -13.76
C VAL A 277 -0.83 -2.73 -12.94
N LEU A 278 -0.30 -3.72 -12.23
CA LEU A 278 0.99 -3.69 -11.56
C LEU A 278 2.06 -4.24 -12.52
N LEU A 279 3.06 -3.41 -12.81
CA LEU A 279 4.16 -3.70 -13.72
C LEU A 279 5.46 -3.85 -12.93
N ARG A 280 6.22 -4.91 -13.23
CA ARG A 280 7.52 -5.21 -12.63
C ARG A 280 8.65 -4.97 -13.62
N TYR A 281 9.72 -4.33 -13.19
CA TYR A 281 10.93 -4.07 -13.99
C TYR A 281 12.17 -4.48 -13.21
N SER A 282 13.11 -5.16 -13.84
CA SER A 282 14.35 -5.68 -13.23
C SER A 282 15.52 -4.70 -13.38
N SER A 283 15.24 -3.48 -13.87
CA SER A 283 16.24 -2.44 -14.13
C SER A 283 15.58 -1.06 -14.15
N TYR A 284 16.21 -0.08 -13.49
CA TYR A 284 15.75 1.32 -13.55
C TYR A 284 15.72 1.86 -14.98
N LYS A 285 16.56 1.33 -15.87
CA LYS A 285 16.69 1.82 -17.26
C LYS A 285 15.46 1.55 -18.12
N SER A 286 14.65 0.55 -17.76
CA SER A 286 13.43 0.21 -18.50
C SER A 286 12.18 0.88 -17.93
N VAL A 287 12.26 1.48 -16.74
CA VAL A 287 11.13 2.16 -16.09
C VAL A 287 10.87 3.49 -16.81
N PRO A 288 9.69 3.70 -17.41
CA PRO A 288 9.31 4.99 -17.97
C PRO A 288 9.24 6.08 -16.89
N THR A 289 9.60 7.31 -17.25
CA THR A 289 9.50 8.48 -16.36
C THR A 289 8.44 9.50 -16.79
N ARG A 290 7.82 9.26 -17.95
CA ARG A 290 6.84 10.13 -18.61
C ARG A 290 5.95 9.31 -19.55
N GLY A 291 4.83 9.90 -19.94
CA GLY A 291 3.79 9.32 -20.78
C GLY A 291 2.53 9.04 -19.98
N ASP A 292 1.45 8.76 -20.71
CA ASP A 292 0.19 8.30 -20.11
C ASP A 292 0.31 6.85 -19.61
N ALA A 293 -0.79 6.30 -19.08
CA ALA A 293 -0.82 4.89 -18.65
C ALA A 293 -0.40 3.93 -19.79
N ASN A 294 -0.74 4.23 -21.04
CA ASN A 294 -0.33 3.41 -22.19
C ASN A 294 1.18 3.38 -22.39
N ALA A 295 1.90 4.47 -22.10
CA ALA A 295 3.36 4.46 -22.17
C ALA A 295 3.98 3.44 -21.20
N PHE A 296 3.40 3.25 -20.02
CA PHE A 296 3.80 2.20 -19.08
C PHE A 296 3.39 0.80 -19.57
N LEU A 297 2.16 0.64 -20.07
CA LEU A 297 1.65 -0.63 -20.60
C LEU A 297 2.37 -1.12 -21.86
N GLN A 298 3.01 -0.24 -22.61
CA GLN A 298 3.80 -0.57 -23.81
C GLN A 298 5.31 -0.60 -23.54
N SER A 299 5.71 -0.33 -22.29
CA SER A 299 7.13 -0.32 -21.92
C SER A 299 7.70 -1.74 -21.81
N ASN A 300 9.02 -1.84 -21.72
CA ASN A 300 9.71 -3.12 -21.59
C ASN A 300 9.75 -3.57 -20.11
N PHE A 301 8.58 -3.86 -19.54
CA PHE A 301 8.44 -4.52 -18.24
C PHE A 301 8.72 -6.02 -18.35
N ASP A 302 9.04 -6.67 -17.22
CA ASP A 302 9.31 -8.11 -17.17
C ASP A 302 8.08 -8.93 -16.77
N GLU A 303 7.19 -8.36 -15.95
CA GLU A 303 5.94 -8.99 -15.53
C GLU A 303 4.79 -7.98 -15.43
N ARG A 304 3.58 -8.50 -15.65
CA ARG A 304 2.32 -7.76 -15.63
C ARG A 304 1.31 -8.51 -14.79
N HIS A 305 0.69 -7.80 -13.84
CA HIS A 305 -0.39 -8.34 -13.01
C HIS A 305 -1.59 -7.41 -13.04
N GLU A 306 -2.73 -7.91 -13.52
CA GLU A 306 -3.98 -7.15 -13.61
C GLU A 306 -4.89 -7.47 -12.43
N PHE A 307 -5.59 -6.47 -11.91
CA PHE A 307 -6.56 -6.68 -10.84
C PHE A 307 -7.64 -5.60 -10.80
N MET A 308 -8.81 -5.96 -10.29
CA MET A 308 -9.86 -5.01 -9.94
C MET A 308 -9.73 -4.65 -8.46
N ALA A 309 -9.71 -3.35 -8.15
CA ALA A 309 -9.65 -2.90 -6.77
C ALA A 309 -10.97 -3.18 -6.04
N VAL A 310 -10.95 -4.05 -5.03
CA VAL A 310 -12.10 -4.27 -4.14
C VAL A 310 -12.01 -3.46 -2.84
N ASN A 311 -10.82 -2.93 -2.54
CA ASN A 311 -10.50 -2.03 -1.43
C ASN A 311 -9.71 -0.82 -1.95
N THR A 312 -9.39 0.14 -1.06
CA THR A 312 -8.53 1.29 -1.38
C THR A 312 -7.04 0.95 -1.41
N ASP A 313 -6.70 -0.26 -1.03
CA ASP A 313 -5.37 -0.87 -1.06
C ASP A 313 -5.44 -2.27 -1.68
N TYR A 314 -4.30 -2.74 -2.17
CA TYR A 314 -4.14 -4.08 -2.75
C TYR A 314 -2.79 -4.64 -2.35
N VAL A 315 -2.78 -5.89 -1.89
CA VAL A 315 -1.57 -6.62 -1.53
C VAL A 315 -1.34 -7.72 -2.55
N TYR A 316 -0.13 -7.78 -3.09
CA TYR A 316 0.30 -8.75 -4.08
C TYR A 316 1.61 -9.40 -3.64
N GLU A 317 1.65 -10.73 -3.62
CA GLU A 317 2.88 -11.49 -3.42
C GLU A 317 3.51 -11.75 -4.80
N ASP A 318 4.70 -11.21 -5.06
CA ASP A 318 5.40 -11.46 -6.33
C ASP A 318 5.81 -12.93 -6.40
N PRO A 319 5.29 -13.73 -7.36
CA PRO A 319 5.70 -15.12 -7.53
C PRO A 319 7.15 -15.25 -8.01
N LYS A 320 7.76 -14.17 -8.52
CA LYS A 320 9.17 -14.16 -8.92
C LYS A 320 10.07 -13.69 -7.79
N ALA A 321 11.08 -14.49 -7.50
CA ALA A 321 12.13 -14.10 -6.58
C ALA A 321 12.84 -12.80 -7.01
N ILE A 322 13.19 -11.99 -6.00
CA ILE A 322 14.04 -10.82 -6.14
C ILE A 322 15.47 -11.23 -5.77
N VAL A 323 16.41 -11.12 -6.71
CA VAL A 323 17.82 -11.43 -6.46
C VAL A 323 18.46 -10.28 -5.67
N SER A 324 19.08 -10.58 -4.53
CA SER A 324 19.62 -9.58 -3.60
C SER A 324 20.59 -8.59 -4.24
N THR A 325 21.44 -9.04 -5.15
CA THR A 325 22.43 -8.17 -5.83
C THR A 325 21.84 -7.28 -6.95
N GLY A 326 20.57 -7.48 -7.31
CA GLY A 326 19.92 -6.82 -8.44
C GLY A 326 19.16 -5.55 -8.09
N SER A 327 18.19 -5.23 -8.94
CA SER A 327 17.17 -4.21 -8.68
C SER A 327 15.83 -4.65 -9.23
N VAL A 328 14.74 -4.33 -8.54
CA VAL A 328 13.38 -4.51 -9.05
C VAL A 328 12.58 -3.26 -8.76
N TYR A 329 11.72 -2.84 -9.68
CA TYR A 329 10.87 -1.67 -9.57
C TYR A 329 9.43 -2.06 -9.90
N TYR A 330 8.49 -1.53 -9.12
CA TYR A 330 7.07 -1.71 -9.35
C TYR A 330 6.40 -0.38 -9.70
N ARG A 331 5.52 -0.40 -10.70
CA ARG A 331 4.64 0.72 -11.05
C ARG A 331 3.23 0.20 -11.20
N CYS A 332 2.27 0.83 -10.53
CA CYS A 332 0.87 0.54 -10.72
C CYS A 332 0.23 1.65 -11.53
N VAL A 333 -0.53 1.32 -12.58
CA VAL A 333 -1.29 2.28 -13.39
C VAL A 333 -2.77 1.89 -13.44
N LEU A 334 -3.63 2.89 -13.48
CA LEU A 334 -5.07 2.73 -13.76
C LEU A 334 -5.25 2.43 -15.26
N ILE A 335 -5.97 1.37 -15.60
CA ILE A 335 -6.22 0.98 -17.00
C ILE A 335 -7.67 1.15 -17.43
N SER A 336 -8.60 1.06 -16.48
CA SER A 336 -9.99 1.41 -16.71
C SER A 336 -10.55 1.96 -15.41
N GLU A 337 -11.18 3.12 -15.51
CA GLU A 337 -12.10 3.56 -14.48
C GLU A 337 -13.23 2.52 -14.37
N ARG A 338 -13.92 2.51 -13.22
CA ARG A 338 -15.08 1.67 -12.90
C ARG A 338 -15.88 1.37 -14.16
N PHE A 339 -16.34 0.12 -14.33
CA PHE A 339 -17.27 -0.29 -15.40
C PHE A 339 -18.63 0.45 -15.27
N GLU A 340 -18.64 1.78 -15.43
CA GLU A 340 -19.66 2.50 -16.15
C GLU A 340 -19.15 2.53 -17.60
N LYS A 341 -19.28 1.39 -18.32
CA LYS A 341 -18.77 1.31 -19.69
C LYS A 341 -19.50 2.36 -20.53
N ASN A 342 -18.80 3.42 -20.92
CA ASN A 342 -19.22 4.26 -22.03
C ASN A 342 -19.17 3.36 -23.26
N LEU A 343 -20.34 2.94 -23.73
CA LEU A 343 -20.54 2.15 -24.94
C LEU A 343 -20.03 2.94 -26.16
N ASN A 344 -18.73 2.88 -26.45
CA ASN A 344 -18.22 3.31 -27.75
C ASN A 344 -18.30 2.13 -28.73
N GLU A 345 -18.76 2.45 -29.94
CA GLU A 345 -19.20 1.49 -30.96
C GLU A 345 -18.05 0.60 -31.50
N GLU A 346 -16.79 1.00 -31.30
CA GLU A 346 -15.61 0.32 -31.84
C GLU A 346 -15.17 -0.93 -31.06
N GLU A 347 -15.49 -1.06 -29.77
CA GLU A 347 -15.04 -2.22 -28.96
C GLU A 347 -16.10 -3.32 -28.81
N PHE A 348 -17.39 -2.99 -28.85
CA PHE A 348 -18.46 -3.99 -28.72
C PHE A 348 -19.06 -4.43 -30.03
N GLY A 349 -18.78 -3.66 -31.07
CA GLY A 349 -19.43 -3.79 -32.32
C GLY A 349 -18.79 -4.81 -33.23
N ALA A 350 -19.34 -6.03 -33.30
CA ALA A 350 -19.02 -6.96 -34.38
C ALA A 350 -20.10 -6.96 -35.45
N THR A 351 -19.69 -6.91 -36.72
CA THR A 351 -20.56 -7.30 -37.83
C THR A 351 -20.46 -8.81 -38.01
N ARG A 352 -21.45 -9.42 -38.68
CA ARG A 352 -21.36 -10.84 -39.03
C ARG A 352 -20.17 -11.14 -39.96
N GLU A 353 -19.65 -10.14 -40.67
CA GLU A 353 -18.50 -10.27 -41.57
C GLU A 353 -17.18 -10.32 -40.78
N THR A 354 -17.03 -9.53 -39.70
CA THR A 354 -15.81 -9.50 -38.87
C THR A 354 -15.61 -10.75 -38.02
N ILE A 355 -16.68 -11.48 -37.68
CA ILE A 355 -16.58 -12.76 -36.94
C ILE A 355 -16.16 -13.91 -37.88
N ASN A 356 -16.51 -13.82 -39.16
CA ASN A 356 -16.28 -14.91 -40.11
C ASN A 356 -14.97 -14.77 -40.93
N ASP A 357 -14.36 -13.58 -40.97
CA ASP A 357 -13.10 -13.32 -41.71
C ASP A 357 -11.85 -13.92 -41.01
N GLY A 358 -12.00 -14.57 -39.85
CA GLY A 358 -10.93 -15.32 -39.16
C GLY A 358 -10.86 -16.80 -39.50
N VAL A 359 -11.82 -17.34 -40.27
CA VAL A 359 -11.79 -18.73 -40.74
C VAL A 359 -11.26 -18.73 -42.16
N ASP A 360 -9.94 -18.61 -42.30
CA ASP A 360 -9.26 -18.83 -43.58
C ASP A 360 -9.44 -20.31 -43.96
N ASP A 361 -10.27 -20.56 -44.98
CA ASP A 361 -10.59 -21.86 -45.61
C ASP A 361 -9.38 -22.50 -46.36
N ASP A 362 -8.14 -22.16 -46.00
CA ASP A 362 -6.92 -22.59 -46.68
C ASP A 362 -6.09 -23.52 -45.79
N GLU A 363 -6.38 -24.82 -45.86
CA GLU A 363 -5.44 -25.93 -46.13
C GLU A 363 -5.92 -27.26 -45.50
N GLU A 364 -6.39 -28.14 -46.38
CA GLU A 364 -6.54 -29.57 -46.12
C GLU A 364 -5.15 -30.20 -45.83
N GLU A 365 -4.64 -30.12 -44.61
CA GLU A 365 -3.62 -31.06 -44.12
C GLU A 365 -4.24 -31.98 -43.06
N GLU A 366 -4.42 -33.24 -43.46
CA GLU A 366 -4.79 -34.36 -42.58
C GLU A 366 -3.67 -34.56 -41.53
N SER A 367 -3.78 -33.95 -40.36
CA SER A 367 -3.03 -34.34 -39.16
C SER A 367 -3.98 -34.80 -38.06
N ASP A 368 -3.95 -36.10 -37.80
CA ASP A 368 -4.75 -36.86 -36.81
C ASP A 368 -4.36 -36.57 -35.33
N ASP A 369 -4.00 -35.33 -34.98
CA ASP A 369 -3.66 -34.98 -33.61
C ASP A 369 -4.81 -34.14 -33.00
N GLU A 370 -5.75 -34.86 -32.38
CA GLU A 370 -6.81 -34.32 -31.51
C GLU A 370 -6.17 -33.67 -30.26
N GLU A 371 -5.66 -32.44 -30.39
CA GLU A 371 -5.46 -31.56 -29.25
C GLU A 371 -6.70 -30.66 -29.14
N ASP A 372 -7.49 -30.90 -28.09
CA ASP A 372 -8.64 -30.08 -27.70
C ASP A 372 -8.13 -28.68 -27.32
N ASP A 373 -7.94 -27.82 -28.33
CA ASP A 373 -7.76 -26.38 -28.13
C ASP A 373 -9.11 -25.82 -27.65
N ASP A 374 -9.20 -25.58 -26.33
CA ASP A 374 -10.24 -24.77 -25.72
C ASP A 374 -10.11 -23.33 -26.25
N GLU A 375 -10.57 -23.08 -27.48
CA GLU A 375 -10.72 -21.74 -28.03
C GLU A 375 -11.69 -20.97 -27.12
N ASP A 376 -11.17 -19.93 -26.48
CA ASP A 376 -11.96 -18.99 -25.68
C ASP A 376 -13.03 -18.36 -26.58
N ASP A 377 -14.27 -18.86 -26.50
CA ASP A 377 -15.46 -18.32 -27.18
C ASP A 377 -15.77 -16.89 -26.67
N GLU A 378 -15.00 -15.90 -27.13
CA GLU A 378 -15.24 -14.48 -26.84
C GLU A 378 -16.50 -14.00 -27.59
N GLY A 379 -17.62 -13.87 -26.88
CA GLY A 379 -18.85 -13.33 -27.45
C GLY A 379 -18.82 -11.80 -27.61
N CYS A 380 -19.19 -11.28 -28.79
CA CYS A 380 -19.39 -9.84 -29.05
C CYS A 380 -20.87 -9.44 -29.09
N LEU A 381 -21.19 -8.14 -28.94
CA LEU A 381 -22.55 -7.62 -29.15
C LEU A 381 -22.82 -7.34 -30.65
N PRO A 382 -24.04 -7.57 -31.15
CA PRO A 382 -24.39 -7.30 -32.54
C PRO A 382 -24.50 -5.80 -32.86
N LEU A 383 -23.65 -5.28 -33.75
CA LEU A 383 -23.57 -3.85 -34.12
C LEU A 383 -24.88 -3.15 -34.51
N PHE A 384 -25.80 -3.87 -35.13
CA PHE A 384 -26.93 -3.25 -35.82
C PHE A 384 -28.27 -3.50 -35.16
N VAL A 385 -28.33 -4.44 -34.21
CA VAL A 385 -29.56 -4.79 -33.51
C VAL A 385 -29.23 -5.28 -32.11
N ASP A 386 -29.32 -4.38 -31.13
CA ASP A 386 -29.19 -4.75 -29.73
C ASP A 386 -30.51 -5.31 -29.18
N TYR A 387 -30.39 -6.36 -28.39
CA TYR A 387 -31.47 -6.89 -27.57
C TYR A 387 -31.01 -6.90 -26.12
N GLY A 388 -31.69 -6.15 -25.26
CA GLY A 388 -31.40 -6.11 -23.84
C GLY A 388 -32.69 -5.93 -23.05
N ILE A 389 -32.78 -6.59 -21.90
CA ILE A 389 -33.87 -6.41 -20.94
C ILE A 389 -33.23 -6.12 -19.60
N ALA A 390 -33.43 -4.91 -19.07
CA ALA A 390 -33.06 -4.61 -17.70
C ALA A 390 -34.08 -5.24 -16.76
N ILE A 391 -33.62 -6.13 -15.89
CA ILE A 391 -34.42 -6.72 -14.81
C ILE A 391 -34.20 -5.86 -13.57
N THR A 392 -35.18 -5.04 -13.22
CA THR A 392 -35.07 -4.08 -12.09
C THR A 392 -35.53 -4.65 -10.76
N GLY A 393 -35.80 -5.96 -10.71
CA GLY A 393 -36.37 -6.66 -9.56
C GLY A 393 -37.71 -7.30 -9.88
N ILE A 394 -38.36 -7.81 -8.84
CA ILE A 394 -39.66 -8.45 -8.97
C ILE A 394 -40.75 -7.38 -8.76
N VAL A 395 -41.79 -7.38 -9.59
CA VAL A 395 -42.82 -6.33 -9.63
C VAL A 395 -43.39 -6.02 -8.24
N ASP A 396 -43.35 -4.75 -7.87
CA ASP A 396 -43.92 -4.14 -6.66
C ASP A 396 -44.42 -2.74 -7.00
N GLU A 397 -45.63 -2.66 -7.55
CA GLU A 397 -46.15 -1.44 -8.14
C GLU A 397 -46.40 -0.32 -7.12
N ASP A 398 -46.58 -0.68 -5.85
CA ASP A 398 -46.84 0.27 -4.77
C ASP A 398 -45.57 0.60 -3.97
N SER A 399 -44.41 0.04 -4.35
CA SER A 399 -43.10 0.29 -3.71
C SER A 399 -43.11 0.05 -2.19
N VAL A 400 -43.72 -1.05 -1.77
CA VAL A 400 -43.93 -1.39 -0.35
C VAL A 400 -42.86 -2.35 0.17
N THR A 401 -42.23 -3.08 -0.74
CA THR A 401 -41.25 -4.11 -0.43
C THR A 401 -39.84 -3.54 -0.48
N LEU A 402 -38.96 -4.11 0.34
CA LEU A 402 -37.53 -3.75 0.33
C LEU A 402 -36.76 -4.60 -0.69
N PRO A 403 -35.63 -4.11 -1.21
CA PRO A 403 -34.74 -4.90 -2.05
C PRO A 403 -34.24 -6.14 -1.31
N VAL A 404 -34.34 -7.30 -1.97
CA VAL A 404 -33.89 -8.59 -1.47
C VAL A 404 -32.96 -9.23 -2.50
N HIS A 405 -31.82 -9.73 -2.04
CA HIS A 405 -30.86 -10.49 -2.83
C HIS A 405 -30.84 -11.93 -2.32
N LEU A 406 -30.81 -12.89 -3.25
CA LEU A 406 -30.66 -14.31 -2.95
C LEU A 406 -29.34 -14.78 -3.55
N SER A 407 -28.49 -15.39 -2.72
CA SER A 407 -27.37 -16.23 -3.14
C SER A 407 -27.73 -17.68 -2.86
N VAL A 408 -27.24 -18.60 -3.69
CA VAL A 408 -27.37 -20.04 -3.47
C VAL A 408 -26.00 -20.66 -3.25
N SER A 409 -25.95 -21.79 -2.56
CA SER A 409 -24.70 -22.49 -2.22
C SER A 409 -23.99 -23.14 -3.41
N GLU A 410 -24.72 -23.41 -4.49
CA GLU A 410 -24.22 -24.05 -5.70
C GLU A 410 -24.36 -23.08 -6.88
N TRP A 411 -23.33 -22.98 -7.71
CA TRP A 411 -23.31 -22.09 -8.88
C TRP A 411 -23.68 -22.82 -10.18
N ASP A 412 -23.64 -24.15 -10.18
CA ASP A 412 -23.93 -24.99 -11.34
C ASP A 412 -25.26 -25.72 -11.15
N GLU A 413 -26.14 -25.63 -12.16
CA GLU A 413 -27.42 -26.31 -12.16
C GLU A 413 -27.35 -27.60 -13.00
N PRO A 414 -27.86 -28.73 -12.48
CA PRO A 414 -27.93 -29.98 -13.24
C PRO A 414 -28.63 -29.78 -14.58
N ASN A 415 -28.03 -30.28 -15.65
CA ASN A 415 -28.55 -30.13 -16.99
C ASN A 415 -29.60 -31.22 -17.29
N PRO A 416 -30.89 -30.88 -17.40
CA PRO A 416 -31.95 -31.86 -17.59
C PRO A 416 -31.83 -32.58 -18.95
N LYS A 417 -31.11 -32.02 -19.93
CA LYS A 417 -30.84 -32.66 -21.22
C LYS A 417 -30.00 -33.92 -21.06
N PHE A 418 -29.10 -33.94 -20.08
CA PHE A 418 -28.23 -35.08 -19.76
C PHE A 418 -28.84 -36.02 -18.70
N ARG A 419 -30.09 -35.76 -18.28
CA ARG A 419 -30.81 -36.53 -17.25
C ARG A 419 -30.11 -36.53 -15.89
N GLU A 420 -29.46 -35.43 -15.57
CA GLU A 420 -28.90 -35.22 -14.24
C GLU A 420 -30.03 -35.03 -13.23
N ASP A 421 -29.84 -35.56 -12.02
CA ASP A 421 -30.82 -35.46 -10.96
C ASP A 421 -30.83 -34.04 -10.38
N PRO A 422 -32.00 -33.48 -10.00
CA PRO A 422 -32.07 -32.19 -9.32
C PRO A 422 -31.27 -32.18 -8.03
N ILE A 423 -30.63 -31.06 -7.73
CA ILE A 423 -29.89 -30.86 -6.49
C ILE A 423 -30.65 -29.94 -5.54
N GLU A 424 -30.38 -30.11 -4.25
CA GLU A 424 -30.85 -29.23 -3.19
C GLU A 424 -29.78 -28.18 -2.89
N MET A 425 -30.14 -26.91 -3.00
CA MET A 425 -29.27 -25.76 -2.74
C MET A 425 -29.71 -25.04 -1.47
N LEU A 426 -28.77 -24.50 -0.71
CA LEU A 426 -29.06 -23.64 0.43
C LEU A 426 -29.09 -22.18 -0.03
N GLY A 427 -30.07 -21.41 0.47
CA GLY A 427 -30.24 -20.00 0.11
C GLY A 427 -29.78 -19.07 1.22
N THR A 428 -28.96 -18.08 0.88
CA THR A 428 -28.60 -16.95 1.76
C THR A 428 -29.28 -15.70 1.23
N ILE A 429 -30.10 -15.06 2.07
CA ILE A 429 -30.93 -13.92 1.69
C ILE A 429 -30.41 -12.66 2.38
N THR A 430 -30.11 -11.63 1.59
CA THR A 430 -29.71 -10.31 2.09
C THR A 430 -30.81 -9.29 1.80
N VAL A 431 -31.33 -8.65 2.86
CA VAL A 431 -32.27 -7.54 2.75
C VAL A 431 -31.53 -6.23 3.01
N ASN A 432 -31.73 -5.24 2.13
CA ASN A 432 -31.09 -3.93 2.23
C ASN A 432 -32.11 -2.82 2.55
N ASN A 433 -31.59 -1.65 2.94
CA ASN A 433 -32.37 -0.44 3.22
C ASN A 433 -33.36 -0.58 4.39
N LEU A 434 -32.96 -1.29 5.43
CA LEU A 434 -33.73 -1.42 6.66
C LEU A 434 -33.57 -0.18 7.56
N THR A 435 -34.62 0.15 8.30
CA THR A 435 -34.61 1.16 9.36
C THR A 435 -34.37 0.48 10.69
N ILE A 436 -33.26 0.81 11.36
CA ILE A 436 -32.91 0.25 12.67
C ILE A 436 -34.02 0.52 13.68
N GLY A 437 -34.42 -0.53 14.41
CA GLY A 437 -35.49 -0.51 15.41
C GLY A 437 -36.85 -0.96 14.87
N CYS A 438 -37.06 -0.96 13.56
CA CYS A 438 -38.32 -1.38 12.96
C CYS A 438 -38.42 -2.91 12.81
N PHE A 439 -39.64 -3.43 12.79
CA PHE A 439 -39.94 -4.85 12.59
C PHE A 439 -40.32 -5.15 11.15
N TYR A 440 -39.77 -6.22 10.59
CA TYR A 440 -39.95 -6.64 9.20
C TYR A 440 -40.38 -8.10 9.12
N ALA A 441 -41.02 -8.46 8.00
CA ALA A 441 -41.33 -9.84 7.64
C ALA A 441 -40.69 -10.17 6.29
N LEU A 442 -39.85 -11.21 6.27
CA LEU A 442 -39.36 -11.86 5.06
C LEU A 442 -40.31 -13.01 4.70
N LEU A 443 -40.91 -12.93 3.52
CA LEU A 443 -41.93 -13.83 3.02
C LEU A 443 -41.35 -14.67 1.89
N ARG A 444 -41.47 -16.00 1.99
CA ARG A 444 -40.99 -16.99 1.01
C ARG A 444 -42.16 -17.54 0.21
N TYR A 445 -42.02 -17.61 -1.11
CA TYR A 445 -43.02 -18.17 -2.03
C TYR A 445 -42.36 -19.19 -2.95
N SER A 446 -43.03 -20.30 -3.22
CA SER A 446 -42.58 -21.38 -4.10
C SER A 446 -43.15 -21.28 -5.51
N SER A 447 -44.00 -20.28 -5.77
CA SER A 447 -44.62 -20.00 -7.06
C SER A 447 -44.73 -18.49 -7.29
N TYR A 448 -44.48 -18.04 -8.52
CA TYR A 448 -44.66 -16.63 -8.88
C TYR A 448 -46.14 -16.21 -8.82
N GLU A 449 -47.07 -17.16 -8.97
CA GLU A 449 -48.51 -16.87 -8.97
C GLU A 449 -49.02 -16.42 -7.59
N SER A 450 -48.31 -16.78 -6.52
CA SER A 450 -48.68 -16.38 -5.16
C SER A 450 -48.01 -15.08 -4.69
N VAL A 451 -47.05 -14.56 -5.45
CA VAL A 451 -46.32 -13.32 -5.12
C VAL A 451 -47.19 -12.12 -5.48
N PRO A 452 -47.64 -11.31 -4.50
CA PRO A 452 -48.39 -10.09 -4.79
C PRO A 452 -47.52 -9.08 -5.54
N THR A 453 -48.14 -8.35 -6.47
CA THR A 453 -47.49 -7.26 -7.21
C THR A 453 -48.01 -5.87 -6.83
N ARG A 454 -49.07 -5.81 -6.01
CA ARG A 454 -49.76 -4.60 -5.54
C ARG A 454 -50.27 -4.80 -4.11
N GLY A 455 -50.55 -3.70 -3.43
CA GLY A 455 -51.13 -3.62 -2.10
C GLY A 455 -50.18 -2.99 -1.09
N ASN A 456 -50.73 -2.61 0.06
CA ASN A 456 -49.92 -2.16 1.21
C ASN A 456 -49.23 -3.36 1.90
N ALA A 457 -48.40 -3.09 2.92
CA ALA A 457 -47.65 -4.15 3.61
C ALA A 457 -48.58 -5.26 4.14
N ASN A 458 -49.77 -4.90 4.61
CA ASN A 458 -50.76 -5.87 5.08
C ASN A 458 -51.27 -6.81 3.96
N ALA A 459 -51.32 -6.38 2.70
CA ALA A 459 -51.66 -7.27 1.58
C ALA A 459 -50.61 -8.37 1.39
N PHE A 460 -49.32 -8.03 1.50
CA PHE A 460 -48.22 -9.00 1.46
C PHE A 460 -48.26 -9.91 2.70
N LEU A 461 -48.45 -9.35 3.89
CA LEU A 461 -48.55 -10.11 5.15
C LEU A 461 -49.77 -11.05 5.21
N GLN A 462 -50.76 -10.87 4.33
CA GLN A 462 -51.95 -11.73 4.20
C GLN A 462 -51.93 -12.59 2.92
N SER A 463 -50.86 -12.52 2.14
CA SER A 463 -50.71 -13.29 0.91
C SER A 463 -50.45 -14.77 1.19
N ASN A 464 -50.56 -15.60 0.15
CA ASN A 464 -50.32 -17.05 0.24
C ASN A 464 -48.82 -17.37 0.16
N PHE A 465 -48.03 -16.86 1.11
CA PHE A 465 -46.63 -17.24 1.27
C PHE A 465 -46.52 -18.64 1.90
N ASP A 466 -45.43 -19.35 1.61
CA ASP A 466 -45.14 -20.67 2.20
C ASP A 466 -44.52 -20.53 3.58
N GLU A 467 -43.66 -19.53 3.77
CA GLU A 467 -43.03 -19.21 5.04
C GLU A 467 -42.93 -17.71 5.29
N ARG A 468 -42.90 -17.37 6.57
CA ARG A 468 -42.73 -16.01 7.07
C ARG A 468 -41.70 -16.05 8.19
N HIS A 469 -40.67 -15.23 8.05
CA HIS A 469 -39.66 -14.99 9.06
C HIS A 469 -39.73 -13.53 9.50
N GLU A 470 -39.91 -13.28 10.79
CA GLU A 470 -39.99 -11.93 11.34
C GLU A 470 -38.71 -11.58 12.08
N PHE A 471 -38.25 -10.35 11.92
CA PHE A 471 -37.05 -9.86 12.59
C PHE A 471 -37.15 -8.36 12.89
N MET A 472 -36.44 -7.92 13.92
CA MET A 472 -36.22 -6.50 14.19
C MET A 472 -34.88 -6.10 13.58
N ALA A 473 -34.87 -5.03 12.79
CA ALA A 473 -33.64 -4.53 12.19
C ALA A 473 -32.73 -3.93 13.27
N VAL A 474 -31.54 -4.52 13.45
CA VAL A 474 -30.47 -3.97 14.31
C VAL A 474 -29.41 -3.24 13.50
N ASN A 475 -29.35 -3.49 12.19
CA ASN A 475 -28.51 -2.83 11.19
C ASN A 475 -29.38 -2.38 10.00
N THR A 476 -28.76 -1.69 9.03
CA THR A 476 -29.41 -1.28 7.77
C THR A 476 -29.56 -2.42 6.76
N ASP A 477 -28.95 -3.57 7.05
CA ASP A 477 -29.01 -4.81 6.30
C ASP A 477 -29.35 -5.99 7.22
N TYR A 478 -29.84 -7.08 6.63
CA TYR A 478 -30.14 -8.31 7.35
C TYR A 478 -29.85 -9.52 6.48
N VAL A 479 -29.07 -10.46 7.02
CA VAL A 479 -28.74 -11.73 6.38
C VAL A 479 -29.54 -12.86 7.03
N TYR A 480 -30.19 -13.67 6.21
CA TYR A 480 -31.00 -14.80 6.62
C TYR A 480 -30.61 -16.05 5.82
N GLU A 481 -30.21 -17.10 6.51
CA GLU A 481 -30.00 -18.42 5.91
C GLU A 481 -31.35 -19.15 5.86
N ASP A 482 -31.87 -19.43 4.66
CA ASP A 482 -33.10 -20.21 4.49
C ASP A 482 -32.85 -21.66 4.93
N PRO A 483 -33.50 -22.14 6.00
CA PRO A 483 -33.33 -23.52 6.43
C PRO A 483 -33.98 -24.53 5.46
N LYS A 484 -34.79 -24.07 4.49
CA LYS A 484 -35.38 -24.93 3.46
C LYS A 484 -34.53 -24.93 2.20
N ALA A 485 -34.12 -26.12 1.80
CA ALA A 485 -33.47 -26.33 0.52
C ALA A 485 -34.33 -25.80 -0.65
N ILE A 486 -33.64 -25.23 -1.62
CA ILE A 486 -34.15 -24.81 -2.92
C ILE A 486 -33.77 -25.92 -3.90
N VAL A 487 -34.77 -26.63 -4.43
CA VAL A 487 -34.52 -27.65 -5.46
C VAL A 487 -34.23 -26.95 -6.78
N SER A 488 -33.17 -27.32 -7.50
CA SER A 488 -32.75 -26.67 -8.76
C SER A 488 -33.82 -26.69 -9.87
N THR A 489 -34.79 -27.61 -9.81
CA THR A 489 -35.94 -27.63 -10.72
C THR A 489 -37.13 -26.79 -10.26
N GLY A 490 -37.01 -26.11 -9.12
CA GLY A 490 -38.06 -25.33 -8.48
C GLY A 490 -37.96 -23.84 -8.75
N SER A 491 -38.79 -23.08 -8.05
CA SER A 491 -38.65 -21.62 -7.97
C SER A 491 -38.89 -21.18 -6.54
N VAL A 492 -38.15 -20.18 -6.09
CA VAL A 492 -38.41 -19.50 -4.82
C VAL A 492 -38.34 -17.99 -5.03
N TYR A 493 -39.23 -17.27 -4.36
CA TYR A 493 -39.29 -15.82 -4.38
C TYR A 493 -39.31 -15.31 -2.96
N TYR A 494 -38.66 -14.17 -2.75
CA TYR A 494 -38.65 -13.49 -1.46
C TYR A 494 -39.24 -12.09 -1.57
N ARG A 495 -39.94 -11.67 -0.51
CA ARG A 495 -40.36 -10.29 -0.29
C ARG A 495 -40.12 -9.90 1.15
N CYS A 496 -39.51 -8.74 1.36
CA CYS A 496 -39.41 -8.17 2.70
C CYS A 496 -40.34 -6.95 2.81
N VAL A 497 -41.16 -6.91 3.86
CA VAL A 497 -42.10 -5.80 4.12
C VAL A 497 -42.02 -5.34 5.57
N LEU A 498 -42.23 -4.04 5.79
CA LEU A 498 -42.33 -3.44 7.11
C LEU A 498 -43.62 -3.90 7.82
N ILE A 499 -43.50 -4.37 9.06
CA ILE A 499 -44.62 -4.73 9.94
C ILE A 499 -45.02 -3.53 10.79
N SER A 500 -44.06 -2.93 11.49
CA SER A 500 -44.26 -1.79 12.38
C SER A 500 -42.97 -1.03 12.61
N GLU A 501 -43.09 0.28 12.82
CA GLU A 501 -41.99 1.16 13.21
C GLU A 501 -41.59 1.01 14.68
#